data_AF-A0A8S3IK94-F1
#
_entry.id   AF-A0A8S3IK94-F1
#
_cell.length_a   1.000
_cell.length_b   1.000
_cell.length_c   1.000
_cell.angle_alpha   90.00
_cell.angle_beta   90.00
_cell.angle_gamma   90.00
#
_symmetry.space_group_name_H-M   'P 1'
#
loop_
_entity.id
_entity.type
_entity.pdbx_description
1 polymer ?
#
loop_
_entity_poly.entity_id
_entity_poly.type
_entity_poly.pdbx_seq_one_letter_code
_entity_poly.pdbx_strand_id
1 'polypeptide(L)' 'MLKLFAFIVYVVLTSTKAEDGHCIWYGPCGENSLGKITNCYYNGTAQLLTDESALKTLETSCGMIYN' A
#
# COMPACT_ATOMS: atom_id res chain seq x y z
N MET A 1 32.12 -17.23 7.76
CA MET A 1 31.31 -16.69 8.88
C MET A 1 31.02 -15.19 8.75
N LEU A 2 32.03 -14.34 8.52
CA LEU A 2 31.85 -12.88 8.37
C LEU A 2 30.85 -12.48 7.25
N LYS A 3 30.86 -13.17 6.11
CA LYS A 3 29.93 -12.92 4.99
C LYS A 3 28.47 -13.24 5.34
N LEU A 4 28.24 -14.27 6.17
CA LEU A 4 26.90 -14.65 6.61
C LEU A 4 26.34 -13.62 7.60
N PHE A 5 27.20 -13.14 8.51
CA PHE A 5 26.86 -12.07 9.44
C PHE A 5 26.53 -10.77 8.71
N ALA A 6 27.34 -10.37 7.72
CA ALA A 6 27.08 -9.19 6.91
C ALA A 6 25.76 -9.28 6.12
N PHE A 7 25.42 -10.47 5.60
CA PHE A 7 24.16 -10.70 4.90
C PHE A 7 22.95 -10.61 5.85
N ILE A 8 23.03 -11.18 7.05
CA ILE A 8 21.96 -11.09 8.05
C ILE A 8 21.76 -9.64 8.50
N VAL A 9 22.85 -8.89 8.74
CA VAL A 9 22.77 -7.46 9.10
C VAL A 9 22.13 -6.63 7.97
N TYR A 10 22.46 -6.91 6.71
CA TYR A 10 21.86 -6.23 5.56
C TYR A 10 20.33 -6.46 5.47
N VAL A 11 19.89 -7.71 5.68
CA VAL A 11 18.45 -8.06 5.64
C VAL A 11 17.66 -7.42 6.79
N VAL A 12 18.26 -7.27 7.98
CA VAL A 12 17.61 -6.62 9.14
C VAL A 12 17.47 -5.10 8.92
N LEU A 13 18.45 -4.45 8.28
CA LEU A 13 18.42 -3.01 8.00
C LEU A 13 17.41 -2.61 6.91
N THR A 14 17.00 -3.54 6.05
CA THR A 14 15.96 -3.29 5.03
C THR A 14 14.53 -3.50 5.54
N SER A 15 14.33 -3.63 6.86
CA SER A 15 12.98 -3.62 7.45
C SER A 15 12.32 -2.28 7.07
N THR A 16 11.37 -2.33 6.14
CA THR A 16 10.57 -1.18 5.74
C THR A 16 9.86 -0.69 6.99
N LYS A 17 10.29 0.45 7.54
CA LYS A 17 9.47 1.19 8.50
C LYS A 17 8.15 1.47 7.79
N ALA A 18 7.10 0.75 8.15
CA ALA A 18 5.75 1.16 7.84
C ALA A 18 5.50 2.40 8.70
N GLU A 19 5.91 3.56 8.18
CA GLU A 19 5.51 4.83 8.77
C GLU A 19 3.98 4.92 8.67
N ASP A 20 3.33 5.46 9.71
CA ASP A 20 1.87 5.60 9.72
C ASP A 20 1.40 6.29 8.44
N GLY A 21 0.38 5.73 7.80
CA GLY A 21 -0.13 6.23 6.53
C GLY A 21 0.65 5.80 5.29
N HIS A 22 1.49 4.77 5.33
CA HIS A 22 2.01 4.12 4.11
C HIS A 22 1.04 3.10 3.50
N CYS A 23 0.98 3.05 2.17
CA CYS A 23 0.20 2.10 1.39
C CYS A 23 1.12 1.15 0.61
N ILE A 24 0.72 -0.12 0.48
CA ILE A 24 1.41 -1.17 -0.31
C ILE A 24 0.89 -1.29 -1.76
N TRP A 25 -0.22 -0.61 -2.05
CA TRP A 25 -0.81 -0.51 -3.39
C TRP A 25 -1.58 0.79 -3.56
N TYR A 26 -1.77 1.23 -4.81
CA TYR A 26 -2.64 2.36 -5.14
C TYR A 26 -3.09 2.30 -6.61
N GLY A 27 -4.40 2.45 -6.83
CA GLY A 27 -5.01 2.46 -8.17
C GLY A 27 -5.01 1.10 -8.90
N PRO A 28 -5.86 0.95 -9.93
CA PRO A 28 -5.89 -0.24 -10.79
C PRO A 28 -4.86 -0.18 -11.93
N CYS A 29 -4.28 -1.31 -12.34
CA CYS A 29 -3.42 -1.37 -13.55
C CYS A 29 -3.52 -2.64 -14.39
N GLY A 30 -4.44 -3.54 -14.11
CA GLY A 30 -4.65 -4.69 -14.97
C GLY A 30 -5.70 -5.63 -14.44
N GLU A 31 -5.91 -6.72 -15.15
CA GLU A 31 -6.78 -7.82 -14.75
C GLU A 31 -5.97 -9.08 -14.52
N ASN A 32 -6.36 -9.89 -13.54
CA ASN A 32 -5.79 -11.22 -13.36
C ASN A 32 -6.40 -12.25 -14.32
N SER A 33 -5.93 -13.49 -14.26
CA SER A 33 -6.44 -14.59 -15.10
C SER A 33 -7.92 -14.92 -14.91
N LEU A 34 -8.56 -14.36 -13.88
CA LEU A 34 -10.00 -14.50 -13.61
C LEU A 34 -10.81 -13.28 -14.08
N GLY A 35 -10.19 -12.33 -14.79
CA GLY A 35 -10.82 -11.09 -15.23
C GLY A 35 -11.14 -10.11 -14.10
N LYS A 36 -10.49 -10.25 -12.93
CA LYS A 36 -10.66 -9.30 -11.82
C LYS A 36 -9.61 -8.20 -11.90
N ILE A 37 -10.04 -6.95 -11.74
CA ILE A 37 -9.14 -5.80 -11.62
C ILE A 37 -8.16 -6.01 -10.47
N THR A 38 -6.90 -5.69 -10.72
CA THR A 38 -5.78 -5.78 -9.79
C THR A 38 -5.22 -4.40 -9.51
N ASN A 39 -4.77 -4.22 -8.26
CA ASN A 39 -4.16 -2.98 -7.81
C ASN A 39 -2.67 -2.96 -8.14
N CYS A 40 -2.13 -1.77 -8.38
CA CYS A 40 -0.71 -1.58 -8.61
C CYS A 40 0.07 -1.62 -7.32
N TYR A 41 1.22 -2.28 -7.35
CA TYR A 41 2.20 -2.11 -6.30
C TYR A 41 2.57 -0.62 -6.15
N TYR A 42 2.51 -0.13 -4.93
CA TYR A 42 2.83 1.24 -4.55
C TYR A 42 3.46 1.17 -3.17
N ASN A 43 4.58 1.84 -2.94
CA ASN A 43 5.20 1.88 -1.62
C ASN A 43 5.47 3.34 -1.27
N GLY A 44 4.43 4.00 -0.78
CA GLY A 44 4.47 5.43 -0.47
C GLY A 44 3.32 5.83 0.45
N THR A 45 3.22 7.13 0.72
CA THR A 45 2.22 7.69 1.64
C THR A 45 0.81 7.68 1.04
N ALA A 46 -0.20 7.63 1.89
CA ALA A 46 -1.60 7.74 1.50
C ALA A 46 -1.85 9.01 0.69
N GLN A 47 -2.60 8.87 -0.41
CA GLN A 47 -2.97 10.00 -1.25
C GLN A 47 -4.23 10.67 -0.70
N LEU A 48 -4.27 12.01 -0.74
CA LEU A 48 -5.44 12.77 -0.35
C LEU A 48 -6.58 12.51 -1.34
N LEU A 49 -7.73 12.09 -0.81
CA LEU A 49 -8.94 11.89 -1.61
C LEU A 49 -9.65 13.22 -1.79
N THR A 50 -9.56 13.81 -2.99
CA THR A 50 -10.15 15.13 -3.30
C THR A 50 -11.43 15.04 -4.12
N ASP A 51 -11.74 13.87 -4.67
CA ASP A 51 -12.92 13.65 -5.51
C ASP A 51 -14.16 13.42 -4.63
N GLU A 52 -15.19 14.23 -4.82
CA GLU A 52 -16.42 14.16 -4.02
C GLU A 52 -17.15 12.82 -4.18
N SER A 53 -17.12 12.22 -5.37
CA SER A 53 -17.76 10.93 -5.62
C SER A 53 -17.04 9.79 -4.91
N ALA A 54 -15.71 9.86 -4.85
CA ALA A 54 -14.87 8.94 -4.10
C ALA A 54 -15.06 9.09 -2.59
N LEU A 55 -15.15 10.34 -2.08
CA LEU A 55 -15.44 10.62 -0.67
C LEU A 55 -16.81 10.07 -0.26
N LYS A 56 -17.85 10.29 -1.07
CA LYS A 56 -19.19 9.73 -0.83
C LYS A 56 -19.21 8.21 -0.83
N THR A 57 -18.43 7.59 -1.73
CA THR A 57 -18.28 6.14 -1.79
C THR A 57 -17.59 5.61 -0.52
N LEU A 58 -16.55 6.31 -0.05
CA LEU A 58 -15.85 5.97 1.18
C LEU A 58 -16.75 6.09 2.41
N GLU A 59 -17.50 7.19 2.54
CA GLU A 59 -18.48 7.40 3.61
C GLU A 59 -19.54 6.29 3.63
N THR A 60 -20.08 5.94 2.46
CA THR A 60 -21.16 4.94 2.35
C THR A 60 -20.66 3.51 2.60
N SER A 61 -19.48 3.16 2.07
CA SER A 61 -18.98 1.78 2.08
C SER A 61 -18.14 1.48 3.32
N CYS A 62 -17.44 2.49 3.83
CA CYS A 62 -16.43 2.38 4.87
C CYS A 62 -16.57 3.51 5.91
N GLY A 63 -17.79 3.83 6.34
CA GLY A 63 -18.06 4.99 7.22
C GLY A 63 -17.27 5.04 8.53
N MET A 64 -16.75 3.91 9.02
CA MET A 64 -15.89 3.88 10.23
C MET A 64 -14.51 4.52 10.04
N ILE A 65 -14.03 4.67 8.79
CA ILE A 65 -12.73 5.28 8.48
C ILE A 65 -12.85 6.62 7.75
N TYR A 66 -14.09 7.09 7.53
CA TYR A 66 -14.36 8.42 7.01
C TYR A 66 -14.28 9.41 8.18
N ASN A 67 -13.31 10.33 8.14
CA ASN A 67 -13.06 11.33 9.18
C ASN A 67 -13.08 12.74 8.59
#